data_AF-A0A837HPD2-F1
#
_entry.id   AF-A0A837HPD2-F1
#
_cell.length_a   1.000
_cell.length_b   1.000
_cell.length_c   1.000
_cell.angle_alpha   90.00
_cell.angle_beta   90.00
_cell.angle_gamma   90.00
#
_symmetry.space_group_name_H-M   'P 1'
#
loop_
_entity.id
_entity.type
_entity.pdbx_description
1 polymer ?
#
loop_
_entity_poly.entity_id
_entity_poly.type
_entity_poly.pdbx_seq_one_letter_code
_entity_poly.pdbx_strand_id
1 'polypeptide(L)'
;MKIKLLVSLAGFLLMISSVSARTFVVPHILEVSSGITPNSVFYFLDNWGEWINLKITFNQAKRAEKKLQYAGERLAELEALGDMGDIKKEHAEKIKNKYEELNADVENDIKDLKAKGQDVAELIKKIEAISVRQIAVLEEVLEKVPEQAKDAIEHALEVSKRGHERAIEAIEKEVEDGKIKLEDLGDDLRNEVKQKKGDKSLELKEIEIDEESGEIDELNEELGKNELNDLGSDLDTLEKGIR
;
A
#
# COMPACT_ATOMS: atom_id res chain seq x y z
N MET A 1 13.94 -55.04 27.35
CA MET A 1 14.96 -54.07 27.78
C MET A 1 15.50 -53.36 26.53
N LYS A 2 15.33 -52.03 26.47
CA LYS A 2 16.03 -51.02 25.64
C LYS A 2 15.69 -50.85 24.14
N ILE A 3 14.84 -49.84 23.93
CA ILE A 3 14.81 -48.78 22.89
C ILE A 3 16.11 -48.63 22.08
N LYS A 4 15.94 -48.38 20.77
CA LYS A 4 16.54 -47.22 20.06
C LYS A 4 15.71 -46.88 18.82
N LEU A 5 14.91 -45.81 18.97
CA LEU A 5 14.37 -45.01 17.88
C LEU A 5 15.52 -44.39 17.09
N LEU A 6 15.48 -44.50 15.77
CA LEU A 6 16.20 -43.65 14.84
C LEU A 6 15.17 -43.10 13.85
N VAL A 7 14.52 -42.02 14.24
CA VAL A 7 13.75 -41.18 13.32
C VAL A 7 14.78 -40.33 12.59
N SER A 8 15.15 -40.74 11.38
CA SER A 8 15.98 -39.93 10.50
C SER A 8 15.12 -38.86 9.85
N LEU A 9 15.44 -37.63 10.19
CA LEU A 9 15.09 -36.37 9.55
C LEU A 9 15.21 -36.45 8.01
N ALA A 10 14.08 -36.39 7.32
CA ALA A 10 14.02 -36.07 5.89
C ALA A 10 12.74 -35.25 5.66
N GLY A 11 12.81 -33.98 6.07
CA GLY A 11 11.78 -32.99 5.84
C GLY A 11 11.71 -32.61 4.36
N PHE A 12 10.49 -32.68 3.82
CA PHE A 12 9.80 -31.51 3.30
C PHE A 12 10.62 -30.57 2.40
N LEU A 13 10.62 -30.79 1.08
CA LEU A 13 10.42 -29.71 0.08
C LEU A 13 10.40 -30.29 -1.35
N LEU A 14 9.21 -30.56 -1.90
CA LEU A 14 8.99 -30.62 -3.35
C LEU A 14 7.54 -30.20 -3.63
N MET A 15 7.27 -28.90 -3.54
CA MET A 15 6.13 -28.26 -4.21
C MET A 15 6.71 -27.12 -5.05
N ILE A 16 7.03 -27.44 -6.30
CA ILE A 16 7.33 -26.44 -7.33
C ILE A 16 5.98 -25.94 -7.82
N SER A 17 5.48 -24.86 -7.22
CA SER A 17 4.36 -24.11 -7.79
C SER A 17 4.84 -23.48 -9.09
N SER A 18 4.21 -23.86 -10.20
CA SER A 18 4.44 -23.24 -11.50
C SER A 18 3.84 -21.83 -11.48
N VAL A 19 4.68 -20.82 -11.34
CA VAL A 19 4.27 -19.43 -11.59
C VAL A 19 4.07 -19.29 -13.10
N SER A 20 2.83 -19.10 -13.52
CA SER A 20 2.53 -18.74 -14.90
C SER A 20 2.92 -17.28 -15.10
N ALA A 21 3.96 -17.01 -15.90
CA ALA A 21 4.36 -15.66 -16.27
C ALA A 21 3.19 -14.96 -16.98
N ARG A 22 2.62 -13.92 -16.36
CA ARG A 22 1.60 -13.06 -16.97
C ARG A 22 2.29 -12.12 -17.96
N THR A 23 1.95 -12.20 -19.24
CA THR A 23 2.34 -11.16 -20.22
C THR A 23 1.35 -10.01 -20.13
N PHE A 24 1.68 -8.97 -19.38
CA PHE A 24 0.89 -7.74 -19.34
C PHE A 24 1.04 -7.00 -20.67
N VAL A 25 -0.07 -6.59 -21.32
CA VAL A 25 0.01 -5.69 -22.48
C VAL A 25 0.30 -4.30 -21.93
N VAL A 26 1.52 -3.84 -22.17
CA VAL A 26 2.08 -2.61 -21.63
C VAL A 26 1.71 -1.42 -22.54
N PRO A 27 0.87 -0.45 -22.12
CA PRO A 27 0.75 0.81 -22.84
C PRO A 27 2.12 1.52 -22.92
N HIS A 28 2.44 2.09 -24.08
CA HIS A 28 3.77 2.65 -24.45
C HIS A 28 4.36 3.68 -23.46
N ILE A 29 3.52 4.24 -22.57
CA ILE A 29 3.89 5.13 -21.46
C ILE A 29 4.67 4.42 -20.34
N LEU A 30 4.70 3.08 -20.37
CA LEU A 30 5.21 2.24 -19.30
C LEU A 30 6.52 1.50 -19.66
N GLU A 31 7.06 1.68 -20.87
CA GLU A 31 8.44 1.28 -21.18
C GLU A 31 9.39 2.41 -20.75
N VAL A 32 9.62 2.50 -19.45
CA VAL A 32 10.55 3.49 -18.91
C VAL A 32 11.96 2.92 -19.01
N SER A 33 12.71 3.38 -20.00
CA SER A 33 14.14 3.08 -20.12
C SER A 33 14.87 3.73 -18.95
N SER A 34 15.88 3.05 -18.38
CA SER A 34 16.86 3.72 -17.53
C SER A 34 17.47 4.86 -18.37
N GLY A 35 17.26 6.11 -17.97
CA GLY A 35 17.87 7.27 -18.62
C GLY A 35 19.37 7.31 -18.37
N ILE A 36 19.88 8.46 -17.93
CA ILE A 36 21.27 8.56 -17.48
C ILE A 36 21.31 8.18 -16.01
N THR A 37 22.08 7.15 -15.62
CA THR A 37 22.17 6.76 -14.20
C THR A 37 22.98 7.77 -13.37
N PRO A 38 22.80 7.83 -12.03
CA PRO A 38 23.54 8.73 -11.16
C PRO A 38 25.05 8.52 -11.12
N ASN A 39 25.55 7.37 -11.59
CA ASN A 39 26.97 7.08 -11.77
C ASN A 39 27.61 7.91 -12.91
N SER A 40 26.80 8.46 -13.82
CA SER A 40 27.27 9.28 -14.94
C SER A 40 27.48 10.73 -14.56
N VAL A 41 28.57 11.32 -15.04
CA VAL A 41 28.87 12.75 -14.89
C VAL A 41 27.79 13.62 -15.55
N PHE A 42 27.03 13.12 -16.53
CA PHE A 42 25.98 13.86 -17.22
C PHE A 42 24.61 13.76 -16.56
N TYR A 43 24.46 13.07 -15.41
CA TYR A 43 23.19 12.97 -14.68
C TYR A 43 22.56 14.33 -14.33
N PHE A 44 23.39 15.36 -14.14
CA PHE A 44 22.89 16.71 -13.89
C PHE A 44 22.13 17.32 -15.09
N LEU A 45 22.44 16.89 -16.33
CA LEU A 45 21.73 17.34 -17.54
C LEU A 45 20.35 16.69 -17.65
N ASP A 46 20.22 15.45 -17.21
CA ASP A 46 18.96 14.71 -17.19
C ASP A 46 17.97 15.37 -16.23
N ASN A 47 18.39 15.56 -14.97
CA ASN A 47 17.62 16.30 -13.96
C ASN A 47 17.27 17.73 -14.39
N TRP A 48 18.14 18.40 -15.15
CA TRP A 48 17.86 19.73 -15.70
C TRP A 48 16.81 19.68 -16.81
N GLY A 49 16.89 18.70 -17.71
CA GLY A 49 15.90 18.44 -18.75
C GLY A 49 14.52 18.12 -18.15
N GLU A 50 14.47 17.24 -17.14
CA GLU A 50 13.27 16.93 -16.38
C GLU A 50 12.65 18.21 -15.81
N TRP A 51 13.46 19.05 -15.15
CA TRP A 51 13.03 20.31 -14.56
C TRP A 51 12.44 21.28 -15.62
N ILE A 52 13.11 21.47 -16.76
CA ILE A 52 12.57 22.30 -17.86
C ILE A 52 11.23 21.73 -18.32
N ASN A 53 11.18 20.42 -18.55
CA ASN A 53 10.00 19.76 -19.08
C ASN A 53 8.80 19.88 -18.13
N LEU A 54 9.03 19.82 -16.80
CA LEU A 54 8.00 20.10 -15.80
C LEU A 54 7.56 21.57 -15.82
N LYS A 55 8.51 22.51 -15.96
CA LYS A 55 8.20 23.96 -16.00
C LYS A 55 7.40 24.38 -17.22
N ILE A 56 7.63 23.76 -18.38
CA ILE A 56 6.86 24.05 -19.61
C ILE A 56 5.54 23.26 -19.71
N THR A 57 5.32 22.27 -18.82
CA THR A 57 4.07 21.51 -18.78
C THR A 57 3.02 22.26 -17.97
N PHE A 58 2.29 23.15 -18.63
CA PHE A 58 1.30 24.02 -17.99
C PHE A 58 0.09 23.29 -17.39
N ASN A 59 -0.33 22.17 -18.00
CA ASN A 59 -1.45 21.39 -17.49
C ASN A 59 -1.01 20.58 -16.25
N GLN A 60 -1.64 20.84 -15.10
CA GLN A 60 -1.27 20.23 -13.82
C GLN A 60 -1.48 18.70 -13.81
N ALA A 61 -2.54 18.17 -14.43
CA ALA A 61 -2.75 16.72 -14.54
C ALA A 61 -1.64 16.04 -15.38
N LYS A 62 -1.29 16.61 -16.55
CA LYS A 62 -0.17 16.11 -17.37
C LYS A 62 1.18 16.21 -16.67
N ARG A 63 1.36 17.21 -15.81
CA ARG A 63 2.56 17.38 -15.02
C ARG A 63 2.66 16.32 -13.90
N ALA A 64 1.54 15.98 -13.26
CA ALA A 64 1.48 14.85 -12.34
C ALA A 64 1.84 13.53 -13.06
N GLU A 65 1.30 13.29 -14.26
CA GLU A 65 1.68 12.12 -15.07
C GLU A 65 3.19 12.08 -15.35
N LYS A 66 3.80 13.22 -15.72
CA LYS A 66 5.26 13.30 -15.95
C LYS A 66 6.09 13.07 -14.70
N LYS A 67 5.68 13.61 -13.56
CA LYS A 67 6.36 13.37 -12.28
C LYS A 67 6.37 11.87 -11.95
N LEU A 68 5.27 11.18 -12.22
CA LEU A 68 5.19 9.74 -12.00
C LEU A 68 6.05 8.93 -13.00
N GLN A 69 6.17 9.39 -14.25
CA GLN A 69 7.14 8.82 -15.21
C GLN A 69 8.58 8.94 -14.68
N TYR A 70 8.97 10.12 -14.20
CA TYR A 70 10.30 10.32 -13.63
C TYR A 70 10.52 9.51 -12.35
N ALA A 71 9.48 9.27 -11.55
CA ALA A 71 9.57 8.33 -10.44
C ALA A 71 9.85 6.91 -10.96
N GLY A 72 9.22 6.50 -12.07
CA GLY A 72 9.57 5.27 -12.78
C GLY A 72 11.00 5.24 -13.30
N GLU A 73 11.53 6.34 -13.83
CA GLU A 73 12.92 6.43 -14.31
C GLU A 73 13.92 6.21 -13.17
N ARG A 74 13.63 6.76 -12.00
CA ARG A 74 14.40 6.52 -10.77
C ARG A 74 14.40 5.03 -10.39
N LEU A 75 13.30 4.30 -10.55
CA LEU A 75 13.29 2.85 -10.30
C LEU A 75 14.11 2.08 -11.35
N ALA A 76 14.02 2.44 -12.62
CA ALA A 76 14.81 1.84 -13.69
C ALA A 76 16.33 2.09 -13.49
N GLU A 77 16.71 3.22 -12.90
CA GLU A 77 18.11 3.45 -12.48
C GLU A 77 18.54 2.50 -11.37
N LEU A 78 17.69 2.26 -10.36
CA LEU A 78 17.99 1.31 -9.29
C LEU A 78 18.15 -0.11 -9.84
N GLU A 79 17.29 -0.50 -10.76
CA GLU A 79 17.37 -1.78 -11.46
C GLU A 79 18.67 -1.92 -12.24
N ALA A 80 19.00 -0.95 -13.08
CA ALA A 80 20.24 -0.96 -13.85
C ALA A 80 21.49 -1.00 -12.95
N LEU A 81 21.48 -0.25 -11.84
CA LEU A 81 22.59 -0.26 -10.87
C LEU A 81 22.68 -1.57 -10.08
N GLY A 82 21.54 -2.18 -9.76
CA GLY A 82 21.44 -3.50 -9.15
C GLY A 82 22.01 -4.59 -10.06
N ASP A 83 21.59 -4.61 -11.33
CA ASP A 83 22.08 -5.55 -12.35
C ASP A 83 23.60 -5.43 -12.57
N MET A 84 24.16 -4.22 -12.46
CA MET A 84 25.60 -3.98 -12.55
C MET A 84 26.37 -4.31 -11.26
N GLY A 85 25.67 -4.51 -10.14
CA GLY A 85 26.28 -4.71 -8.82
C GLY A 85 27.06 -3.49 -8.30
N ASP A 86 26.83 -2.30 -8.85
CA ASP A 86 27.56 -1.05 -8.54
C ASP A 86 26.67 -0.01 -7.85
N ILE A 87 25.66 -0.48 -7.11
CA ILE A 87 24.83 0.40 -6.29
C ILE A 87 25.50 0.69 -4.94
N LYS A 88 25.95 1.94 -4.81
CA LYS A 88 26.44 2.50 -3.56
C LYS A 88 25.26 2.97 -2.72
N LYS A 89 25.40 2.87 -1.39
CA LYS A 89 24.37 3.31 -0.44
C LYS A 89 23.92 4.75 -0.72
N GLU A 90 24.86 5.65 -1.00
CA GLU A 90 24.57 7.06 -1.27
C GLU A 90 23.74 7.26 -2.55
N HIS A 91 23.92 6.41 -3.56
CA HIS A 91 23.13 6.44 -4.79
C HIS A 91 21.73 5.89 -4.56
N ALA A 92 21.61 4.78 -3.83
CA ALA A 92 20.32 4.22 -3.44
C ALA A 92 19.49 5.25 -2.66
N GLU A 93 20.08 5.91 -1.67
CA GLU A 93 19.42 6.96 -0.88
C GLU A 93 19.02 8.17 -1.73
N LYS A 94 19.89 8.62 -2.64
CA LYS A 94 19.59 9.74 -3.52
C LYS A 94 18.41 9.43 -4.44
N ILE A 95 18.40 8.23 -5.03
CA ILE A 95 17.33 7.81 -5.93
C ILE A 95 16.02 7.65 -5.15
N LYS A 96 16.04 6.96 -4.01
CA LYS A 96 14.90 6.84 -3.08
C LYS A 96 14.32 8.21 -2.73
N ASN A 97 15.14 9.14 -2.26
CA ASN A 97 14.65 10.47 -1.86
C ASN A 97 14.00 11.22 -3.04
N LYS A 98 14.54 11.05 -4.25
CA LYS A 98 13.94 11.68 -5.45
C LYS A 98 12.63 11.01 -5.86
N TYR A 99 12.57 9.69 -5.78
CA TYR A 99 11.36 8.90 -6.00
C TYR A 99 10.24 9.34 -5.05
N GLU A 100 10.54 9.49 -3.76
CA GLU A 100 9.59 9.94 -2.75
C GLU A 100 9.13 11.38 -2.97
N GLU A 101 10.04 12.28 -3.29
CA GLU A 101 9.72 13.67 -3.61
C GLU A 101 8.71 13.74 -4.77
N LEU A 102 8.99 13.01 -5.86
CA LEU A 102 8.12 12.99 -7.05
C LEU A 102 6.73 12.42 -6.73
N ASN A 103 6.64 11.35 -5.94
CA ASN A 103 5.37 10.76 -5.55
C ASN A 103 4.57 11.67 -4.61
N ALA A 104 5.21 12.31 -3.63
CA ALA A 104 4.56 13.30 -2.77
C ALA A 104 4.03 14.49 -3.58
N ASP A 105 4.79 14.92 -4.58
CA ASP A 105 4.42 15.97 -5.52
C ASP A 105 3.21 15.61 -6.39
N VAL A 106 3.09 14.34 -6.80
CA VAL A 106 1.93 13.81 -7.53
C VAL A 106 0.68 13.84 -6.63
N GLU A 107 0.81 13.39 -5.38
CA GLU A 107 -0.30 13.41 -4.42
C GLU A 107 -0.81 14.84 -4.18
N ASN A 108 0.11 15.80 -4.02
CA ASN A 108 -0.24 17.21 -3.85
C ASN A 108 -0.92 17.78 -5.10
N ASP A 109 -0.43 17.44 -6.30
CA ASP A 109 -1.09 17.86 -7.55
C ASP A 109 -2.52 17.32 -7.66
N ILE A 110 -2.78 16.07 -7.27
CA ILE A 110 -4.14 15.51 -7.26
C ILE A 110 -5.03 16.25 -6.25
N LYS A 111 -4.54 16.49 -5.03
CA LYS A 111 -5.28 17.22 -4.00
C LYS A 111 -5.68 18.62 -4.49
N ASP A 112 -4.75 19.34 -5.11
CA ASP A 112 -4.99 20.66 -5.68
C ASP A 112 -6.01 20.63 -6.82
N LEU A 113 -5.90 19.65 -7.73
CA LEU A 113 -6.84 19.47 -8.83
C LEU A 113 -8.26 19.19 -8.30
N LYS A 114 -8.39 18.30 -7.30
CA LYS A 114 -9.68 18.02 -6.64
C LYS A 114 -10.24 19.27 -5.96
N ALA A 115 -9.40 20.03 -5.24
CA ALA A 115 -9.83 21.26 -4.56
C ALA A 115 -10.32 22.33 -5.55
N LYS A 116 -9.81 22.33 -6.79
CA LYS A 116 -10.29 23.19 -7.89
C LYS A 116 -11.54 22.64 -8.59
N GLY A 117 -12.11 21.53 -8.11
CA GLY A 117 -13.28 20.88 -8.71
C GLY A 117 -12.99 20.22 -10.05
N GLN A 118 -11.72 19.93 -10.37
CA GLN A 118 -11.38 19.22 -11.59
C GLN A 118 -11.61 17.72 -11.42
N ASP A 119 -12.13 17.09 -12.47
CA ASP A 119 -12.21 15.63 -12.53
C ASP A 119 -10.81 15.04 -12.69
N VAL A 120 -10.45 14.16 -11.75
CA VAL A 120 -9.16 13.46 -11.69
C VAL A 120 -9.32 11.94 -11.76
N ALA A 121 -10.52 11.43 -12.06
CA ALA A 121 -10.80 10.00 -12.10
C ALA A 121 -9.86 9.25 -13.05
N GLU A 122 -9.67 9.78 -14.27
CA GLU A 122 -8.72 9.17 -15.22
C GLU A 122 -7.27 9.26 -14.76
N LEU A 123 -6.88 10.37 -14.13
CA LEU A 123 -5.52 10.55 -13.62
C LEU A 123 -5.23 9.52 -12.52
N ILE A 124 -6.14 9.33 -11.57
CA ILE A 124 -5.98 8.37 -10.47
C ILE A 124 -5.89 6.94 -11.01
N LYS A 125 -6.73 6.55 -11.99
CA LYS A 125 -6.63 5.24 -12.66
C LYS A 125 -5.26 5.01 -13.29
N LYS A 126 -4.68 6.03 -13.95
CA LYS A 126 -3.33 5.91 -14.51
C LYS A 126 -2.27 5.76 -13.42
N ILE A 127 -2.40 6.50 -12.32
CA ILE A 127 -1.46 6.45 -11.20
C ILE A 127 -1.48 5.07 -10.55
N GLU A 128 -2.67 4.52 -10.31
CA GLU A 128 -2.85 3.17 -9.81
C GLU A 128 -2.12 2.15 -10.71
N ALA A 129 -2.41 2.17 -12.02
CA ALA A 129 -1.79 1.23 -12.97
C ALA A 129 -0.25 1.35 -13.02
N ILE A 130 0.29 2.56 -12.88
CA ILE A 130 1.74 2.78 -12.83
C ILE A 130 2.32 2.27 -11.50
N SER A 131 1.63 2.51 -10.37
CA SER A 131 2.08 2.10 -9.04
C SER A 131 2.22 0.58 -8.89
N VAL A 132 1.34 -0.22 -9.51
CA VAL A 132 1.47 -1.69 -9.56
C VAL A 132 2.82 -2.09 -10.16
N ARG A 133 3.23 -1.42 -11.24
CA ARG A 133 4.52 -1.70 -11.88
C ARG A 133 5.69 -1.23 -11.02
N GLN A 134 5.57 -0.07 -10.39
CA GLN A 134 6.61 0.45 -9.48
C GLN A 134 6.87 -0.53 -8.34
N ILE A 135 5.82 -1.09 -7.74
CA ILE A 135 5.91 -2.14 -6.72
C ILE A 135 6.65 -3.36 -7.26
N ALA A 136 6.27 -3.87 -8.43
CA ALA A 136 6.92 -5.04 -9.02
C ALA A 136 8.42 -4.82 -9.30
N VAL A 137 8.78 -3.66 -9.84
CA VAL A 137 10.19 -3.30 -10.08
C VAL A 137 10.94 -3.19 -8.76
N LEU A 138 10.37 -2.55 -7.74
CA LEU A 138 11.01 -2.42 -6.43
C LEU A 138 11.22 -3.78 -5.75
N GLU A 139 10.28 -4.72 -5.89
CA GLU A 139 10.42 -6.10 -5.41
C GLU A 139 11.55 -6.85 -6.13
N GLU A 140 11.64 -6.72 -7.46
CA GLU A 140 12.73 -7.30 -8.24
C GLU A 140 14.10 -6.70 -7.87
N VAL A 141 14.16 -5.38 -7.75
CA VAL A 141 15.39 -4.65 -7.36
C VAL A 141 15.86 -5.08 -5.98
N LEU A 142 14.94 -5.28 -5.03
CA LEU A 142 15.27 -5.66 -3.66
C LEU A 142 16.07 -6.98 -3.59
N GLU A 143 15.82 -7.90 -4.52
CA GLU A 143 16.54 -9.18 -4.62
C GLU A 143 17.96 -9.03 -5.20
N LYS A 144 18.20 -7.97 -5.99
CA LYS A 144 19.44 -7.76 -6.75
C LYS A 144 20.43 -6.83 -6.06
N VAL A 145 19.94 -5.93 -5.20
CA VAL A 145 20.80 -4.94 -4.55
C VAL A 145 21.60 -5.54 -3.37
N PRO A 146 22.83 -5.06 -3.11
CA PRO A 146 23.62 -5.42 -1.94
C PRO A 146 22.92 -4.96 -0.66
N GLU A 147 23.24 -5.64 0.45
CA GLU A 147 22.60 -5.44 1.77
C GLU A 147 22.56 -3.96 2.19
N GLN A 148 23.64 -3.22 1.95
CA GLN A 148 23.77 -1.80 2.28
C GLN A 148 22.74 -0.87 1.60
N ALA A 149 22.09 -1.33 0.54
CA ALA A 149 21.11 -0.58 -0.24
C ALA A 149 19.66 -1.07 -0.03
N LYS A 150 19.46 -2.25 0.60
CA LYS A 150 18.12 -2.84 0.79
C LYS A 150 17.17 -1.94 1.56
N ASP A 151 17.62 -1.37 2.68
CA ASP A 151 16.80 -0.47 3.51
C ASP A 151 16.15 0.66 2.69
N ALA A 152 16.89 1.23 1.73
CA ALA A 152 16.40 2.29 0.88
C ALA A 152 15.33 1.80 -0.13
N ILE A 153 15.50 0.59 -0.66
CA ILE A 153 14.54 -0.05 -1.58
C ILE A 153 13.28 -0.47 -0.83
N GLU A 154 13.42 -1.07 0.37
CA GLU A 154 12.29 -1.46 1.21
C GLU A 154 11.42 -0.25 1.57
N HIS A 155 12.04 0.88 1.92
CA HIS A 155 11.31 2.10 2.20
C HIS A 155 10.59 2.64 0.96
N ALA A 156 11.26 2.65 -0.20
CA ALA A 156 10.62 3.05 -1.46
C ALA A 156 9.43 2.12 -1.81
N LEU A 157 9.56 0.83 -1.54
CA LEU A 157 8.50 -0.18 -1.72
C LEU A 157 7.32 0.09 -0.79
N GLU A 158 7.56 0.40 0.47
CA GLU A 158 6.50 0.78 1.43
C GLU A 158 5.75 2.04 0.97
N VAL A 159 6.49 3.07 0.54
CA VAL A 159 5.90 4.31 0.00
C VAL A 159 5.06 4.00 -1.24
N SER A 160 5.54 3.13 -2.14
CA SER A 160 4.82 2.72 -3.34
C SER A 160 3.53 1.97 -3.02
N LYS A 161 3.58 1.01 -2.08
CA LYS A 161 2.42 0.25 -1.61
C LYS A 161 1.37 1.18 -1.00
N ARG A 162 1.79 2.10 -0.14
CA ARG A 162 0.88 3.09 0.46
C ARG A 162 0.27 4.04 -0.58
N GLY A 163 1.05 4.48 -1.56
CA GLY A 163 0.55 5.32 -2.66
C GLY A 163 -0.49 4.59 -3.51
N HIS A 164 -0.23 3.32 -3.83
CA HIS A 164 -1.15 2.44 -4.54
C HIS A 164 -2.46 2.23 -3.77
N GLU A 165 -2.38 1.91 -2.47
CA GLU A 165 -3.54 1.77 -1.60
C GLU A 165 -4.43 3.02 -1.56
N ARG A 166 -3.82 4.21 -1.51
CA ARG A 166 -4.54 5.50 -1.56
C ARG A 166 -5.18 5.73 -2.93
N ALA A 167 -4.54 5.28 -4.01
CA ALA A 167 -5.11 5.37 -5.35
C ALA A 167 -6.37 4.48 -5.45
N ILE A 168 -6.33 3.27 -4.91
CA ILE A 168 -7.51 2.38 -4.81
C ILE A 168 -8.63 3.03 -4.00
N GLU A 169 -8.33 3.61 -2.82
CA GLU A 169 -9.33 4.32 -2.01
C GLU A 169 -9.96 5.49 -2.75
N ALA A 170 -9.14 6.24 -3.50
CA ALA A 170 -9.63 7.34 -4.28
C ALA A 170 -10.53 6.84 -5.43
N ILE A 171 -10.19 5.72 -6.09
CA ILE A 171 -11.02 5.08 -7.12
C ILE A 171 -12.33 4.57 -6.53
N GLU A 172 -12.28 3.89 -5.38
CA GLU A 172 -13.47 3.43 -4.65
C GLU A 172 -14.43 4.60 -4.43
N LYS A 173 -13.93 5.73 -3.93
CA LYS A 173 -14.74 6.94 -3.73
C LYS A 173 -15.32 7.49 -5.03
N GLU A 174 -14.54 7.56 -6.13
CA GLU A 174 -15.09 8.02 -7.41
C GLU A 174 -16.12 7.03 -8.00
N VAL A 175 -16.05 5.74 -7.65
CA VAL A 175 -17.08 4.73 -7.98
C VAL A 175 -18.36 4.96 -7.17
N GLU A 176 -18.24 5.23 -5.87
CA GLU A 176 -19.38 5.54 -5.01
C GLU A 176 -20.08 6.84 -5.41
N ASP A 177 -19.31 7.84 -5.81
CA ASP A 177 -19.80 9.10 -6.38
C ASP A 177 -20.44 8.92 -7.78
N GLY A 178 -20.36 7.73 -8.38
CA GLY A 178 -20.91 7.42 -9.70
C GLY A 178 -20.14 8.03 -10.88
N LYS A 179 -18.95 8.58 -10.64
CA LYS A 179 -18.09 9.17 -11.69
C LYS A 179 -17.29 8.10 -12.45
N ILE A 180 -16.98 7.00 -11.79
CA ILE A 180 -16.41 5.81 -12.41
C ILE A 180 -17.45 4.69 -12.29
N LYS A 181 -17.78 4.02 -13.40
CA LYS A 181 -18.51 2.76 -13.29
C LYS A 181 -17.53 1.67 -12.93
N LEU A 182 -17.84 0.87 -11.92
CA LEU A 182 -17.05 -0.31 -11.59
C LEU A 182 -16.90 -1.21 -12.83
N GLU A 183 -17.91 -1.20 -13.71
CA GLU A 183 -18.00 -1.64 -15.12
C GLU A 183 -16.69 -1.54 -15.90
N ASP A 184 -16.15 -0.33 -15.80
CA ASP A 184 -15.14 0.19 -16.70
C ASP A 184 -13.72 -0.04 -16.14
N LEU A 185 -13.60 -0.66 -14.96
CA LEU A 185 -12.34 -1.06 -14.37
C LEU A 185 -11.91 -2.43 -14.90
N GLY A 186 -10.62 -2.63 -15.13
CA GLY A 186 -10.06 -3.94 -15.43
C GLY A 186 -10.26 -4.93 -14.28
N ASP A 187 -10.27 -6.22 -14.56
CA ASP A 187 -10.62 -7.27 -13.60
C ASP A 187 -9.79 -7.22 -12.31
N ASP A 188 -8.46 -7.03 -12.42
CA ASP A 188 -7.55 -6.96 -11.28
C ASP A 188 -7.91 -5.78 -10.35
N LEU A 189 -7.92 -4.55 -10.88
CA LEU A 189 -8.30 -3.34 -10.13
C LEU A 189 -9.74 -3.42 -9.57
N ARG A 190 -10.68 -3.96 -10.35
CA ARG A 190 -12.06 -4.18 -9.89
C ARG A 190 -12.10 -5.10 -8.67
N ASN A 191 -11.30 -6.16 -8.66
CA ASN A 191 -11.24 -7.10 -7.54
C ASN A 191 -10.60 -6.44 -6.32
N GLU A 192 -9.55 -5.65 -6.50
CA GLU A 192 -8.90 -4.90 -5.41
C GLU A 192 -9.85 -3.88 -4.77
N VAL A 193 -10.58 -3.10 -5.58
CA VAL A 193 -11.60 -2.16 -5.09
C VAL A 193 -12.71 -2.90 -4.32
N LYS A 194 -13.13 -4.08 -4.79
CA LYS A 194 -14.14 -4.91 -4.09
C LYS A 194 -13.63 -5.51 -2.80
N GLN A 195 -12.40 -6.01 -2.78
CA GLN A 195 -11.77 -6.58 -1.57
C GLN A 195 -11.64 -5.51 -0.50
N LYS A 196 -11.13 -4.32 -0.86
CA LYS A 196 -10.97 -3.21 0.07
C LYS A 196 -12.29 -2.73 0.67
N LYS A 197 -13.36 -2.72 -0.13
CA LYS A 197 -14.73 -2.46 0.34
C LYS A 197 -15.24 -3.56 1.30
N GLY A 198 -14.87 -4.82 1.03
CA GLY A 198 -15.13 -5.97 1.89
C GLY A 198 -14.44 -5.86 3.25
N ASP A 199 -13.15 -5.54 3.26
CA ASP A 199 -12.34 -5.40 4.48
C ASP A 199 -12.86 -4.28 5.39
N LYS A 200 -13.20 -3.12 4.82
CA LYS A 200 -13.88 -2.03 5.55
C LYS A 200 -15.21 -2.47 6.18
N SER A 201 -15.97 -3.29 5.47
CA SER A 201 -17.25 -3.79 5.98
C SER A 201 -17.09 -4.84 7.08
N LEU A 202 -15.93 -5.49 7.18
CA LEU A 202 -15.57 -6.40 8.25
C LEU A 202 -15.07 -5.63 9.48
N GLU A 203 -14.20 -4.62 9.30
CA GLU A 203 -13.78 -3.73 10.40
C GLU A 203 -14.97 -3.03 11.06
N LEU A 204 -15.92 -2.50 10.27
CA LEU A 204 -17.11 -1.84 10.81
C LEU A 204 -18.02 -2.80 11.60
N LYS A 205 -18.11 -4.07 11.20
CA LYS A 205 -18.87 -5.09 11.93
C LYS A 205 -18.18 -5.51 13.22
N GLU A 206 -16.85 -5.60 13.21
CA GLU A 206 -16.08 -5.94 14.42
C GLU A 206 -16.23 -4.85 15.48
N ILE A 207 -16.23 -3.57 15.07
CA ILE A 207 -16.51 -2.42 15.96
C ILE A 207 -17.95 -2.45 16.50
N GLU A 208 -18.97 -2.70 15.66
CA GLU A 208 -20.37 -2.81 16.11
C GLU A 208 -20.57 -3.96 17.12
N ILE A 209 -19.90 -5.10 16.89
CA ILE A 209 -19.96 -6.25 17.80
C ILE A 209 -19.27 -5.93 19.13
N ASP A 210 -18.15 -5.21 19.12
CA ASP A 210 -17.45 -4.79 20.33
C ASP A 210 -18.28 -3.80 21.16
N GLU A 211 -18.93 -2.83 20.51
CA GLU A 211 -19.84 -1.88 21.19
C GLU A 211 -21.06 -2.61 21.81
N GLU A 212 -21.71 -3.51 21.06
CA GLU A 212 -22.86 -4.29 21.56
C GLU A 212 -22.46 -5.25 22.70
N SER A 213 -21.24 -5.81 22.64
CA SER A 213 -20.70 -6.64 23.73
C SER A 213 -20.42 -5.85 25.01
N GLY A 214 -19.91 -4.61 24.87
CA GLY A 214 -19.67 -3.72 26.01
C GLY A 214 -20.97 -3.31 26.73
N GLU A 215 -22.04 -3.05 25.97
CA GLU A 215 -23.36 -2.75 26.54
C GLU A 215 -23.97 -3.95 27.28
N ILE A 216 -23.78 -5.18 26.76
CA ILE A 216 -24.26 -6.41 27.41
C ILE A 216 -23.50 -6.68 28.72
N ASP A 217 -22.20 -6.44 28.76
CA ASP A 217 -21.39 -6.62 29.96
C ASP A 217 -21.77 -5.60 31.06
N GLU A 218 -22.06 -4.36 30.68
CA GLU A 218 -22.50 -3.30 31.60
C GLU A 218 -23.90 -3.60 32.19
N LEU A 219 -24.83 -4.10 31.36
CA LEU A 219 -26.15 -4.56 31.80
C LEU A 219 -26.08 -5.78 32.74
N ASN A 220 -25.20 -6.74 32.45
CA ASN A 220 -25.00 -7.91 33.31
C ASN A 220 -24.40 -7.52 34.67
N GLU A 221 -23.51 -6.52 34.71
CA GLU A 221 -22.95 -6.02 35.96
C GLU A 221 -24.00 -5.25 36.80
N GLU A 222 -24.90 -4.49 36.15
CA GLU A 222 -25.98 -3.78 36.82
C GLU A 222 -27.07 -4.74 37.35
N LEU A 223 -27.43 -5.77 36.59
CA LEU A 223 -28.35 -6.83 37.03
C LEU A 223 -27.76 -7.63 38.21
N GLY A 224 -26.48 -8.00 38.14
CA GLY A 224 -25.80 -8.72 39.22
C GLY A 224 -25.74 -7.93 40.53
N LYS A 225 -25.58 -6.60 40.47
CA LYS A 225 -25.61 -5.73 41.66
C LYS A 225 -27.01 -5.58 42.25
N ASN A 226 -28.04 -5.56 41.41
CA ASN A 226 -29.43 -5.44 41.85
C ASN A 226 -29.95 -6.72 42.52
N GLU A 227 -29.63 -7.90 41.97
CA GLU A 227 -30.02 -9.19 42.59
C GLU A 227 -29.34 -9.43 43.95
N LEU A 228 -28.09 -8.98 44.12
CA LEU A 228 -27.36 -9.08 45.39
C LEU A 228 -27.91 -8.13 46.47
N ASN A 229 -28.40 -6.95 46.08
CA ASN A 229 -29.02 -6.00 47.01
C ASN A 229 -30.38 -6.50 47.52
N ASP A 230 -31.19 -7.13 46.67
CA ASP A 230 -32.52 -7.64 47.03
C ASP A 230 -32.42 -8.84 48.01
N LEU A 231 -31.44 -9.72 47.79
CA LEU A 231 -31.11 -10.83 48.70
C LEU A 231 -30.54 -10.35 50.05
N GLY A 232 -29.81 -9.24 50.05
CA GLY A 232 -29.25 -8.63 51.27
C GLY A 232 -30.31 -7.99 52.16
N SER A 233 -31.33 -7.35 51.58
CA SER A 233 -32.45 -6.78 52.33
C SER A 233 -33.36 -7.83 52.97
N ASP A 234 -33.53 -8.98 52.32
CA ASP A 234 -34.34 -10.09 52.85
C ASP A 234 -33.63 -10.84 53.98
N LEU A 235 -32.29 -10.86 54.00
CA LEU A 235 -31.50 -11.44 55.10
C LEU A 235 -31.50 -10.55 56.35
N ASP A 236 -31.39 -9.23 56.20
CA ASP A 236 -31.38 -8.28 57.34
C ASP A 236 -32.76 -8.15 58.02
N THR A 237 -33.84 -8.48 57.30
CA THR A 237 -35.20 -8.57 57.88
C THR A 237 -35.44 -9.88 58.63
N LEU A 238 -34.80 -10.99 58.23
CA LEU A 238 -34.86 -12.26 58.97
C LEU A 238 -34.04 -12.23 60.27
N GLU A 239 -32.88 -11.57 60.29
CA GLU A 239 -32.02 -11.51 61.49
C GLU A 239 -32.61 -10.64 62.61
N LYS A 240 -33.38 -9.60 62.27
CA LYS A 240 -34.09 -8.74 63.25
C LYS A 240 -35.33 -9.38 63.87
N GLY A 241 -35.82 -10.52 63.35
CA GLY A 241 -36.95 -11.27 63.90
C GLY A 241 -36.58 -12.32 64.95
N ILE A 242 -35.28 -12.55 65.21
CA ILE A 242 -34.77 -13.66 66.06
C ILE A 242 -34.23 -13.17 67.42
N ARG A 243 -34.32 -11.87 67.74
CA ARG A 243 -34.00 -11.32 69.08
C ARG A 243 -35.24 -10.87 69.83
#